data_AF-A0A1T4YLR2-F1
#
_entry.id   AF-A0A1T4YLR2-F1
#
_cell.length_a   1.000
_cell.length_b   1.000
_cell.length_c   1.000
_cell.angle_alpha   90.00
_cell.angle_beta   90.00
_cell.angle_gamma   90.00
#
_symmetry.space_group_name_H-M   'P 1'
#
loop_
_entity.id
_entity.type
_entity.pdbx_description
1 polymer ?
#
loop_
_entity_poly.entity_id
_entity_poly.type
_entity_poly.pdbx_seq_one_letter_code
_entity_poly.pdbx_strand_id
1 'polypeptide(L)' 'MSTKTITLGLDAYEKLRKAKRGGESFTEVVKRAIWPDAPLTGEALRQQYRNGGAQVSEKYLKAVEAATEHDPIPDNPWD' A
#
# COMPACT_ATOMS: atom_id res chain seq x y z
N MET A 1 21.19 -11.88 -17.02
CA MET A 1 21.00 -10.62 -16.26
C MET A 1 22.35 -10.22 -15.65
N SER A 2 22.74 -8.95 -15.72
CA SER A 2 23.94 -8.47 -15.02
C SER A 2 23.63 -8.31 -13.53
N THR A 3 24.42 -8.95 -12.67
CA THR A 3 24.33 -8.78 -11.22
C THR A 3 25.42 -7.83 -10.76
N LYS A 4 25.07 -6.85 -9.92
CA LYS A 4 26.02 -6.03 -9.19
C LYS A 4 25.79 -6.25 -7.69
N THR A 5 26.88 -6.46 -6.95
CA THR A 5 26.85 -6.63 -5.50
C THR A 5 27.08 -5.27 -4.85
N ILE A 6 26.25 -4.93 -3.88
CA ILE A 6 26.41 -3.74 -3.04
C ILE A 6 26.68 -4.18 -1.60
N THR A 7 27.51 -3.44 -0.90
CA THR A 7 27.63 -3.54 0.56
C THR A 7 26.56 -2.69 1.22
N LEU A 8 25.97 -3.20 2.29
CA LEU A 8 24.86 -2.55 2.99
C LEU A 8 25.19 -2.46 4.48
N GLY A 9 24.87 -1.32 5.10
CA GLY A 9 24.92 -1.18 6.55
C GLY A 9 23.99 -2.19 7.23
N LEU A 10 24.37 -2.66 8.41
CA LEU A 10 23.61 -3.71 9.12
C LEU A 10 22.19 -3.25 9.45
N ASP A 11 22.02 -1.97 9.81
CA ASP A 11 20.72 -1.37 10.09
C ASP A 11 19.80 -1.34 8.86
N ALA A 12 20.36 -1.02 7.69
CA ALA A 12 19.64 -1.02 6.43
C ALA A 12 19.29 -2.45 5.98
N TYR A 13 20.20 -3.40 6.17
CA TYR A 13 19.92 -4.82 5.93
C TYR A 13 18.75 -5.32 6.77
N GLU A 14 18.74 -5.03 8.07
CA GLU A 14 17.67 -5.47 8.97
C GLU A 14 16.32 -4.81 8.63
N LYS A 15 16.30 -3.56 8.17
CA LYS A 15 15.09 -2.90 7.65
C LYS A 15 14.52 -3.64 6.43
N LEU A 16 15.37 -3.96 5.45
CA LEU A 16 14.95 -4.69 4.25
C LEU A 16 14.51 -6.12 4.58
N ARG A 17 15.21 -6.78 5.49
CA ARG A 17 14.87 -8.14 5.96
C ARG A 17 13.49 -8.19 6.60
N LYS A 18 13.15 -7.22 7.45
CA LYS A 18 11.81 -7.10 8.06
C LYS A 18 10.71 -6.78 7.05
N ALA A 19 11.02 -6.00 6.03
CA ALA A 19 10.07 -5.61 4.98
C ALA A 19 9.81 -6.69 3.91
N LYS A 20 10.62 -7.75 3.91
CA LYS A 20 10.58 -8.86 2.95
C LYS A 20 9.42 -9.80 3.21
N ARG A 21 8.64 -10.10 2.17
CA ARG A 21 7.54 -11.08 2.21
C ARG A 21 8.03 -12.47 1.82
N GLY A 22 7.27 -13.52 2.18
CA GLY A 22 7.59 -14.90 1.81
C GLY A 22 7.66 -15.09 0.30
N GLY A 23 8.75 -15.71 -0.20
CA GLY A 23 8.99 -15.93 -1.63
C GLY A 23 9.53 -14.73 -2.41
N GLU A 24 9.49 -13.52 -1.85
CA GLU A 24 10.06 -12.31 -2.47
C GLU A 24 11.60 -12.39 -2.48
N SER A 25 12.26 -11.81 -3.48
CA SER A 25 13.72 -11.59 -3.53
C SER A 25 14.11 -10.25 -2.92
N PHE A 26 15.38 -10.05 -2.52
CA PHE A 26 15.79 -8.74 -1.99
C PHE A 26 15.71 -7.64 -3.05
N THR A 27 15.93 -7.97 -4.32
CA THR A 27 15.77 -7.05 -5.45
C THR A 27 14.34 -6.52 -5.54
N GLU A 28 13.34 -7.37 -5.33
CA GLU A 28 11.93 -6.96 -5.35
C GLU A 28 11.58 -6.06 -4.16
N VAL A 29 12.10 -6.35 -2.96
CA VAL A 29 11.94 -5.48 -1.79
C VAL A 29 12.49 -4.08 -2.08
N VAL A 30 13.71 -3.99 -2.63
CA VAL A 30 14.35 -2.70 -2.95
C VAL A 30 13.55 -1.94 -4.01
N LYS A 31 13.04 -2.62 -5.04
CA LYS A 31 12.23 -1.99 -6.10
C LYS A 31 10.88 -1.47 -5.60
N ARG A 32 10.27 -2.15 -4.62
CA ARG A 32 8.98 -1.75 -4.03
C ARG A 32 9.12 -0.69 -2.94
N ALA A 33 10.29 -0.58 -2.32
CA ALA A 33 10.50 0.34 -1.21
C ALA A 33 10.18 1.78 -1.64
N ILE A 34 9.16 2.35 -1.02
CA ILE A 34 8.84 3.77 -1.13
C ILE A 34 9.60 4.46 -0.01
N TRP A 35 10.51 5.35 -0.39
CA TRP A 35 11.29 6.18 0.53
C TRP A 35 10.71 7.59 0.47
N PRO A 36 9.66 7.90 1.25
CA PRO A 36 9.12 9.25 1.24
C PRO A 36 10.16 10.20 1.85
N ASP A 37 10.43 11.31 1.16
CA ASP A 37 11.41 12.32 1.62
C ASP A 37 11.02 12.98 2.95
N ALA A 38 9.76 12.84 3.36
CA ALA A 38 9.23 13.31 4.63
C ALA A 38 8.33 12.25 5.29
N PRO A 39 8.29 12.20 6.64
CA PRO A 39 7.35 11.34 7.34
C PRO A 39 5.91 11.70 6.96
N LEU A 40 5.08 10.68 6.72
CA LEU A 40 3.65 10.85 6.53
C LEU A 40 3.02 11.30 7.85
N THR A 41 2.79 12.61 8.00
CA THR A 41 2.13 13.18 9.18
C THR A 41 0.63 13.24 8.98
N GLY A 42 -0.13 13.21 10.09
CA GLY A 42 -1.58 13.41 10.05
C GLY A 42 -1.96 14.81 9.50
N GLU A 43 -1.08 15.79 9.68
CA GLU A 43 -1.25 17.12 9.08
C GLU A 43 -1.17 17.07 7.55
N ALA A 44 -0.16 16.40 7.00
CA ALA A 44 -0.01 16.23 5.55
C ALA A 44 -1.23 15.50 4.95
N LEU A 45 -1.72 14.46 5.61
CA LEU A 45 -2.94 13.73 5.21
C LEU A 45 -4.18 14.64 5.24
N ARG A 46 -4.36 15.44 6.29
CA ARG A 46 -5.48 16.38 6.42
C ARG A 46 -5.45 17.44 5.32
N GLN A 47 -4.26 17.96 4.98
CA GLN A 47 -4.08 18.95 3.93
C GLN A 47 -4.41 18.34 2.56
N GLN A 48 -3.99 17.10 2.31
CA GLN A 48 -4.34 16.37 1.09
C GLN A 48 -5.87 16.22 0.94
N TYR A 49 -6.61 15.85 1.98
CA TYR A 49 -8.07 15.77 1.92
C TYR A 49 -8.75 17.12 1.65
N ARG A 50 -8.24 18.22 2.23
CA ARG A 50 -8.77 19.57 1.98
C ARG A 50 -8.53 20.05 0.56
N ASN A 51 -7.43 19.64 -0.05
CA ASN A 51 -7.05 20.02 -1.42
C ASN A 51 -7.72 19.16 -2.50
N GLY A 52 -8.74 18.37 -2.15
CA GLY A 52 -9.47 17.51 -3.09
C GLY A 52 -9.18 16.02 -2.96
N GLY A 53 -8.33 15.61 -2.00
CA GLY A 53 -8.22 14.24 -1.47
C GLY A 53 -7.89 13.13 -2.48
N ALA A 54 -7.84 11.89 -1.97
CA ALA A 54 -7.86 10.70 -2.81
C ALA A 54 -9.22 10.64 -3.51
N GLN A 55 -9.26 11.09 -4.76
CA GLN A 55 -10.47 11.09 -5.55
C GLN A 55 -10.81 9.65 -5.92
N VAL A 56 -11.72 9.06 -5.15
CA VAL A 56 -12.38 7.82 -5.56
C VAL A 56 -13.14 8.15 -6.84
N SER A 57 -12.87 7.41 -7.91
CA SER A 57 -13.51 7.69 -9.19
C SER A 57 -15.03 7.54 -9.09
N GLU A 58 -15.77 8.38 -9.82
CA GLU A 58 -17.22 8.27 -9.95
C GLU A 58 -17.68 6.85 -10.33
N LYS A 59 -16.91 6.18 -11.19
CA LYS A 59 -17.15 4.78 -11.58
C LYS A 59 -17.11 3.83 -10.39
N TYR A 60 -16.16 4.02 -9.47
CA TYR A 60 -16.03 3.20 -8.29
C TYR A 60 -17.18 3.46 -7.31
N LEU A 61 -17.55 4.72 -7.10
CA LEU A 61 -18.69 5.07 -6.25
C LEU A 61 -19.97 4.40 -6.75
N LYS A 62 -20.25 4.49 -8.05
CA LYS A 62 -21.40 3.80 -8.66
C LYS A 62 -21.35 2.28 -8.51
N ALA A 63 -20.16 1.68 -8.59
CA ALA A 63 -20.01 0.24 -8.39
C ALA A 63 -20.30 -0.18 -6.94
N VAL A 64 -19.91 0.63 -5.96
CA VAL A 64 -20.21 0.40 -4.54
C VAL A 64 -21.71 0.58 -4.25
N GLU A 65 -22.33 1.62 -4.80
CA GLU A 65 -23.77 1.86 -4.67
C GLU A 65 -24.57 0.69 -5.25
N ALA A 66 -24.25 0.25 -6.47
CA ALA A 66 -24.89 -0.91 -7.11
C ALA A 66 -24.67 -2.22 -6.33
N ALA A 67 -23.48 -2.42 -5.75
CA ALA A 67 -23.22 -3.58 -4.90
C ALA A 67 -24.08 -3.55 -3.63
N THR A 68 -24.29 -2.36 -3.05
CA THR A 68 -25.11 -2.17 -1.83
C THR A 68 -26.59 -2.45 -2.10
N GLU A 69 -27.12 -2.00 -3.24
CA GLU A 69 -28.51 -2.29 -3.64
C GLU A 69 -28.79 -3.79 -3.82
N HIS A 70 -27.75 -4.55 -4.12
CA HIS A 70 -27.80 -5.98 -4.37
C HIS A 70 -27.08 -6.80 -3.29
N ASP A 71 -26.90 -6.25 -2.09
CA ASP A 71 -26.27 -6.95 -0.96
C ASP A 71 -27.37 -7.65 -0.12
N PRO A 72 -27.70 -8.93 -0.41
CA PRO A 72 -28.65 -9.67 0.41
C PRO A 72 -28.07 -9.88 1.80
N ILE A 73 -28.94 -9.90 2.82
CA ILE A 73 -28.54 -10.34 4.14
C ILE A 73 -28.05 -11.79 4.00
N PRO A 74 -26.82 -12.12 4.43
CA PRO A 74 -26.33 -13.49 4.37
C PRO A 74 -27.25 -14.42 5.16
N ASP A 75 -27.57 -15.58 4.60
CA ASP A 75 -28.38 -16.61 5.30
C ASP A 75 -27.69 -17.08 6.59
N ASN A 76 -26.36 -16.99 6.66
CA ASN A 76 -25.54 -17.28 7.83
C ASN A 76 -24.50 -16.16 8.03
N PRO A 77 -24.40 -15.55 9.23
CA PRO A 77 -23.42 -14.50 9.52
C PRO A 77 -21.97 -14.98 9.57
N TRP A 78 -21.71 -16.29 9.48
CA TRP A 78 -20.38 -16.91 9.61
C TRP A 78 -19.94 -17.74 8.40
N ASP A 79 -20.75 -17.83 7.34
CA ASP A 79 -20.32 -18.41 6.06
C ASP A 79 -19.66 -17.35 5.17
#